data_AF-A0A6M3LC23-F1
#
_entry.id   AF-A0A6M3LC23-F1
#
_cell.length_a   1.000
_cell.length_b   1.000
_cell.length_c   1.000
_cell.angle_alpha   90.00
_cell.angle_beta   90.00
_cell.angle_gamma   90.00
#
_symmetry.space_group_name_H-M   'P 1'
#
loop_
_entity.id
_entity.type
_entity.pdbx_description
1 polymer ?
#
loop_
_entity_poly.entity_id
_entity_poly.type
_entity_poly.pdbx_seq_one_letter_code
_entity_poly.pdbx_strand_id
1 'polypeptide(L)'
;MANEIKLTLTGSVVNGDFTDDIKPGALQVTQAAQGMQSQIVTVTSSAAVTISTTNVGTLGWLYARNLDATNWVTWGPQSSTGGIIGIGRLEISEWAALRISPGTTIMALASTTGAASCKVLFKFYED
;
A
#
# COMPACT_ATOMS: atom_id res chain seq x y z
N MET A 1 -12.69 11.04 23.02
CA MET A 1 -12.75 10.03 21.96
C MET A 1 -11.33 9.66 21.62
N ALA A 2 -10.89 8.48 22.03
CA ALA A 2 -9.68 7.81 21.59
C ALA A 2 -10.17 6.53 20.87
N ASN A 3 -9.44 6.01 19.88
CA ASN A 3 -9.80 4.88 18.99
C ASN A 3 -10.33 5.30 17.60
N GLU A 4 -9.62 6.20 16.92
CA GLU A 4 -9.95 6.58 15.55
C GLU A 4 -8.72 6.55 14.63
N ILE A 5 -8.93 6.11 13.39
CA ILE A 5 -8.02 6.35 12.28
C ILE A 5 -8.53 7.56 11.52
N LYS A 6 -7.72 8.62 11.47
CA LYS A 6 -8.00 9.83 10.71
C LYS A 6 -7.14 9.87 9.46
N LEU A 7 -7.78 9.91 8.29
CA LEU A 7 -7.13 10.04 7.00
C LEU A 7 -7.48 11.39 6.38
N THR A 8 -6.52 12.04 5.76
CA THR A 8 -6.73 13.27 5.00
C THR A 8 -5.95 13.14 3.71
N LEU A 9 -6.67 13.15 2.59
CA LEU A 9 -6.11 13.15 1.25
C LEU A 9 -6.33 14.52 0.64
N THR A 10 -5.26 15.10 0.11
CA THR A 10 -5.31 16.30 -0.72
C THR A 10 -4.44 16.08 -1.93
N GLY A 11 -4.96 16.38 -3.11
CA GLY A 11 -4.24 16.30 -4.37
C GLY A 11 -4.68 17.41 -5.31
N SER A 12 -3.87 17.69 -6.31
CA SER A 12 -4.22 18.62 -7.38
C SER A 12 -3.52 18.17 -8.65
N VAL A 13 -4.19 18.30 -9.78
CA VAL A 13 -3.63 18.03 -11.10
C VAL A 13 -3.54 19.35 -11.83
N VAL A 14 -2.38 19.66 -12.41
CA VAL A 14 -2.18 20.80 -13.31
C VAL A 14 -1.41 20.30 -14.52
N ASN A 15 -2.03 20.38 -15.69
CA ASN A 15 -1.42 20.00 -16.96
C ASN A 15 -1.89 20.95 -18.08
N GLY A 16 -1.11 22.01 -18.32
CA GLY A 16 -1.53 23.10 -19.21
C GLY A 16 -2.80 23.77 -18.67
N ASP A 17 -3.85 23.84 -19.49
CA ASP A 17 -5.14 24.40 -19.11
C ASP A 17 -6.03 23.41 -18.33
N PHE A 18 -5.66 22.13 -18.25
CA PHE A 18 -6.39 21.16 -17.45
C PHE A 18 -5.96 21.27 -15.98
N THR A 19 -6.92 21.61 -15.13
CA THR A 19 -6.73 21.67 -13.68
C THR A 19 -7.81 20.86 -12.97
N ASP A 20 -7.41 20.12 -11.94
CA ASP A 20 -8.32 19.43 -11.02
C ASP A 20 -7.83 19.59 -9.57
N ASP A 21 -8.76 19.59 -8.62
CA ASP A 21 -8.48 19.75 -7.20
C ASP A 21 -9.23 18.67 -6.40
N ILE A 22 -8.46 17.84 -5.70
CA ILE A 22 -8.95 16.65 -5.00
C ILE A 22 -8.84 16.92 -3.50
N LYS A 23 -9.94 17.33 -2.89
CA LYS A 23 -10.03 17.62 -1.45
C LYS A 23 -11.28 16.95 -0.85
N PRO A 24 -11.33 15.61 -0.75
CA PRO A 24 -12.49 14.89 -0.21
C PRO A 24 -12.78 15.18 1.28
N GLY A 25 -11.88 15.88 1.97
CA GLY A 25 -12.00 16.18 3.39
C GLY A 25 -11.31 15.14 4.27
N ALA A 26 -11.57 15.20 5.58
CA ALA A 26 -11.06 14.22 6.53
C ALA A 26 -12.02 13.03 6.61
N LEU A 27 -11.49 11.82 6.45
CA LEU A 27 -12.18 10.59 6.77
C LEU A 27 -11.81 10.17 8.19
N GLN A 28 -12.82 9.86 8.99
CA GLN A 28 -12.65 9.27 10.32
C GLN A 28 -13.26 7.87 10.31
N VAL A 29 -12.47 6.90 10.75
CA VAL A 29 -12.89 5.51 10.89
C VAL A 29 -12.68 5.09 12.34
N THR A 30 -13.70 4.45 12.92
CA THR A 30 -13.57 3.83 14.24
C THR A 30 -12.58 2.68 14.17
N GLN A 31 -11.59 2.67 15.06
CA GLN A 31 -10.68 1.54 15.20
C GLN A 31 -11.25 0.58 16.26
N ALA A 32 -11.97 -0.47 15.85
CA ALA A 32 -12.60 -1.40 16.78
C ALA A 32 -11.58 -2.30 17.50
N ALA A 33 -10.51 -2.70 16.79
CA ALA A 33 -9.37 -3.43 17.36
C ALA A 33 -8.11 -2.56 17.30
N GLN A 34 -7.39 -2.49 18.42
CA GLN A 34 -6.15 -1.71 18.50
C GLN A 34 -4.98 -2.55 17.96
N GLY A 35 -4.54 -2.22 16.75
CA GLY A 35 -3.37 -2.89 16.19
C GLY A 35 -2.78 -2.16 15.00
N MET A 36 -1.46 -2.27 14.88
CA MET A 36 -0.72 -1.80 13.72
C MET A 36 0.50 -2.70 13.51
N GLN A 37 0.74 -3.04 12.25
CA GLN A 37 1.98 -3.67 11.82
C GLN A 37 2.70 -2.79 10.81
N SER A 38 3.95 -2.42 11.10
CA SER A 38 4.82 -1.66 10.21
C SER A 38 6.06 -2.49 9.88
N GLN A 39 6.38 -2.61 8.59
CA GLN A 39 7.55 -3.37 8.14
C GLN A 39 8.11 -2.80 6.85
N ILE A 40 9.42 -2.93 6.67
CA ILE A 40 10.09 -2.67 5.39
C ILE A 40 10.40 -4.03 4.78
N VAL A 41 9.90 -4.25 3.57
CA VAL A 41 10.08 -5.49 2.82
C VAL A 41 10.97 -5.23 1.62
N THR A 42 11.97 -6.08 1.46
CA THR A 42 12.78 -6.14 0.23
C THR A 42 11.99 -6.93 -0.80
N VAL A 43 11.47 -6.24 -1.81
CA VAL A 43 10.76 -6.83 -2.94
C VAL A 43 11.77 -7.05 -4.06
N THR A 44 11.77 -8.22 -4.67
CA THR A 44 12.67 -8.56 -5.78
C THR A 44 11.89 -8.76 -7.08
N SER A 45 12.60 -8.76 -8.20
CA SER A 45 12.00 -8.99 -9.52
C SER A 45 11.86 -10.47 -9.90
N SER A 46 12.45 -11.38 -9.12
CA SER A 46 12.53 -12.81 -9.46
C SER A 46 11.26 -13.58 -9.10
N ALA A 47 10.56 -13.16 -8.05
CA ALA A 47 9.32 -13.77 -7.59
C ALA A 47 8.53 -12.76 -6.76
N ALA A 48 7.20 -12.88 -6.78
CA ALA A 48 6.35 -12.02 -5.97
C ALA A 48 6.56 -12.36 -4.49
N VAL A 49 6.75 -11.34 -3.67
CA VAL A 49 6.97 -11.44 -2.23
C VAL A 49 5.64 -11.29 -1.52
N THR A 50 5.31 -12.25 -0.66
CA THR A 50 4.15 -12.15 0.23
C THR A 50 4.46 -11.23 1.40
N ILE A 51 3.59 -10.27 1.66
CA ILE A 51 3.72 -9.33 2.76
C ILE A 51 2.98 -9.91 3.96
N SER A 52 3.72 -10.30 4.99
CA SER A 52 3.13 -10.88 6.21
C SER A 52 2.20 -9.87 6.88
N THR A 53 1.06 -10.32 7.42
CA THR A 53 0.15 -9.52 8.25
C THR A 53 -0.11 -10.20 9.60
N THR A 54 0.80 -11.06 10.04
CA THR A 54 0.59 -11.95 11.21
C THR A 54 0.39 -11.22 12.54
N ASN A 55 0.80 -9.96 12.65
CA ASN A 55 0.70 -9.19 13.90
C ASN A 55 -0.57 -8.33 13.96
N VAL A 56 -1.47 -8.45 12.98
CA VAL A 56 -2.79 -7.82 12.97
C VAL A 56 -3.86 -8.89 12.73
N GLY A 57 -4.87 -8.92 13.58
CA GLY A 57 -5.99 -9.85 13.51
C GLY A 57 -7.04 -9.47 12.46
N THR A 58 -7.27 -8.16 12.26
CA THR A 58 -8.17 -7.65 11.22
C THR A 58 -7.45 -6.62 10.34
N LEU A 59 -7.59 -6.74 9.03
CA LEU A 59 -7.07 -5.71 8.11
C LEU A 59 -8.15 -4.66 7.86
N GLY A 60 -7.79 -3.40 8.09
CA GLY A 60 -8.64 -2.25 7.84
C GLY A 60 -8.06 -1.31 6.78
N TRP A 61 -6.92 -0.71 7.09
CA TRP A 61 -6.21 0.20 6.19
C TRP A 61 -4.79 -0.26 5.91
N LEU A 62 -4.37 -0.12 4.65
CA LEU A 62 -2.98 -0.23 4.23
C LEU A 62 -2.45 1.13 3.82
N TYR A 63 -1.23 1.42 4.26
CA TYR A 63 -0.36 2.42 3.67
C TYR A 63 0.90 1.73 3.14
N ALA A 64 1.22 1.95 1.88
CA ALA A 64 2.41 1.45 1.22
C ALA A 64 3.24 2.61 0.66
N ARG A 65 4.56 2.53 0.76
CA ARG A 65 5.46 3.51 0.13
C ARG A 65 6.70 2.82 -0.43
N ASN A 66 6.96 3.08 -1.70
CA ASN A 66 8.23 2.70 -2.30
C ASN A 66 9.33 3.62 -1.76
N LEU A 67 10.34 3.03 -1.13
CA LEU A 67 11.52 3.73 -0.62
C LEU A 67 12.71 3.63 -1.57
N ASP A 68 12.55 2.91 -2.69
CA ASP A 68 13.57 2.80 -3.72
C ASP A 68 13.65 4.09 -4.55
N ALA A 69 14.87 4.44 -4.95
CA ALA A 69 15.16 5.64 -5.72
C ALA A 69 15.24 5.39 -7.24
N THR A 70 15.17 4.13 -7.67
CA THR A 70 15.51 3.73 -9.05
C THR A 70 14.42 2.89 -9.69
N ASN A 71 13.81 1.99 -8.91
CA ASN A 71 12.94 0.95 -9.41
C ASN A 71 11.50 1.13 -8.88
N TRP A 72 10.55 0.58 -9.63
CA TRP A 72 9.14 0.58 -9.27
C TRP A 72 8.69 -0.81 -8.83
N VAL A 73 7.53 -0.87 -8.17
CA VAL A 73 6.94 -2.11 -7.65
C VAL A 73 5.47 -2.22 -8.05
N THR A 74 5.07 -3.36 -8.60
CA THR A 74 3.66 -3.73 -8.71
C THR A 74 3.22 -4.41 -7.43
N TRP A 75 2.04 -4.07 -6.93
CA TRP A 75 1.51 -4.64 -5.70
C TRP A 75 0.00 -4.92 -5.83
N GLY A 76 -0.51 -5.83 -4.99
CA GLY A 76 -1.92 -6.18 -4.93
C GLY A 76 -2.20 -7.52 -4.25
N PRO A 77 -3.46 -7.96 -4.22
CA PRO A 77 -3.83 -9.20 -3.56
C PRO A 77 -3.28 -10.42 -4.31
N GLN A 78 -3.09 -11.50 -3.56
CA GLN A 78 -2.81 -12.81 -4.12
C GLN A 78 -4.05 -13.35 -4.87
N SER A 79 -3.85 -13.93 -6.06
CA SER A 79 -4.86 -14.67 -6.80
C SER A 79 -5.15 -16.01 -6.14
N SER A 80 -6.31 -16.60 -6.45
CA SER A 80 -6.63 -17.96 -6.02
C SER A 80 -5.63 -19.03 -6.51
N THR A 81 -4.84 -18.73 -7.54
CA THR A 81 -3.80 -19.59 -8.11
C THR A 81 -2.39 -19.28 -7.58
N GLY A 82 -2.25 -18.35 -6.64
CA GLY A 82 -0.99 -18.03 -5.97
C GLY A 82 -0.13 -16.94 -6.63
N GLY A 83 -0.60 -16.32 -7.72
CA GLY A 83 0.06 -15.18 -8.37
C GLY A 83 -0.37 -13.83 -7.81
N ILE A 84 0.27 -12.75 -8.24
CA ILE A 84 -0.16 -11.39 -7.90
C ILE A 84 -1.26 -10.91 -8.85
N ILE A 85 -2.35 -10.38 -8.31
CA ILE A 85 -3.31 -9.57 -9.06
C ILE A 85 -2.89 -8.11 -8.87
N GLY A 86 -2.28 -7.50 -9.88
CA GLY A 86 -1.83 -6.11 -9.79
C GLY A 86 -3.02 -5.16 -9.68
N ILE A 87 -3.06 -4.37 -8.60
CA ILE A 87 -4.06 -3.29 -8.43
C ILE A 87 -3.42 -1.91 -8.60
N GLY A 88 -2.11 -1.83 -8.43
CA GLY A 88 -1.37 -0.59 -8.59
C GLY A 88 0.11 -0.83 -8.79
N ARG A 89 0.78 0.22 -9.26
CA ARG A 89 2.22 0.34 -9.29
C ARG A 89 2.60 1.48 -8.37
N LEU A 90 3.63 1.28 -7.56
CA LEU A 90 4.29 2.34 -6.82
C LEU A 90 5.54 2.72 -7.58
N GLU A 91 5.53 3.91 -8.16
CA GLU A 91 6.71 4.54 -8.75
C GLU A 91 7.75 4.87 -7.68
N ILE A 92 8.89 5.35 -8.15
CA ILE A 92 9.98 5.84 -7.31
C ILE A 92 9.43 6.84 -6.28
N SER A 93 9.68 6.58 -5.00
CA SER A 93 9.23 7.42 -3.87
C SER A 93 7.71 7.60 -3.71
N GLU A 94 6.88 6.92 -4.51
CA GLU A 94 5.43 7.03 -4.48
C GLU A 94 4.84 6.27 -3.27
N TRP A 95 3.67 6.72 -2.83
CA TRP A 95 2.89 6.09 -1.78
C TRP A 95 1.47 5.82 -2.25
N ALA A 96 0.85 4.81 -1.66
CA ALA A 96 -0.57 4.50 -1.83
C ALA A 96 -1.19 4.22 -0.46
N ALA A 97 -2.46 4.58 -0.33
CA ALA A 97 -3.28 4.22 0.82
C ALA A 97 -4.63 3.70 0.34
N LEU A 98 -5.10 2.61 0.94
CA LEU A 98 -6.37 1.98 0.59
C LEU A 98 -6.99 1.26 1.78
N ARG A 99 -8.31 1.12 1.69
CA ARG A 99 -9.07 0.18 2.49
C ARG A 99 -8.77 -1.25 2.03
N ILE A 100 -8.58 -2.17 2.96
CA ILE A 100 -8.36 -3.59 2.68
C ILE A 100 -9.38 -4.43 3.42
N SER A 101 -9.89 -5.47 2.77
CA SER A 101 -10.78 -6.44 3.41
C SER A 101 -9.99 -7.40 4.32
N PRO A 102 -10.53 -7.78 5.49
CA PRO A 102 -9.93 -8.81 6.35
C PRO A 102 -9.61 -10.10 5.57
N GLY A 103 -8.47 -10.71 5.90
CA GLY A 103 -8.01 -11.95 5.26
C GLY A 103 -7.37 -11.79 3.87
N THR A 104 -7.23 -10.55 3.35
CA THR A 104 -6.54 -10.32 2.08
C THR A 104 -5.02 -10.52 2.23
N THR A 105 -4.46 -11.48 1.50
CA THR A 105 -3.00 -11.63 1.37
C THR A 105 -2.46 -10.64 0.35
N ILE A 106 -1.55 -9.76 0.77
CA ILE A 106 -0.89 -8.79 -0.12
C ILE A 106 0.43 -9.34 -0.63
N MET A 107 0.67 -9.12 -1.92
CA MET A 107 1.92 -9.46 -2.61
C MET A 107 2.50 -8.24 -3.33
N ALA A 108 3.81 -8.26 -3.54
CA ALA A 108 4.53 -7.24 -4.30
C ALA A 108 5.61 -7.86 -5.19
N LEU A 109 5.86 -7.26 -6.36
CA LEU A 109 6.90 -7.68 -7.31
C LEU A 109 7.61 -6.45 -7.87
N ALA A 110 8.94 -6.44 -7.82
CA ALA A 110 9.74 -5.33 -8.35
C ALA A 110 9.83 -5.41 -9.88
N SER A 111 10.15 -4.28 -10.51
CA SER A 111 10.35 -4.19 -11.95
C SER A 111 11.32 -5.25 -12.48
N THR A 112 11.03 -5.85 -13.64
CA THR A 112 11.86 -6.94 -14.19
C THR A 112 13.16 -6.47 -14.86
N THR A 113 13.39 -5.16 -14.97
CA THR A 113 14.62 -4.61 -15.54
C THR A 113 15.79 -4.81 -14.57
N GLY A 114 16.77 -5.63 -14.95
CA GLY A 114 18.10 -5.65 -14.32
C GLY A 114 18.20 -6.25 -12.91
N ALA A 115 17.46 -7.32 -12.60
CA ALA A 115 17.43 -7.93 -11.27
C ALA A 115 17.12 -6.91 -10.15
N ALA A 116 16.12 -6.06 -10.41
CA ALA A 116 15.76 -4.99 -9.50
C ALA A 116 15.35 -5.52 -8.12
N SER A 117 15.68 -4.73 -7.11
CA SER A 117 15.18 -4.90 -5.77
C SER A 117 14.74 -3.54 -5.24
N CYS A 118 13.60 -3.50 -4.58
CA CYS A 118 13.02 -2.29 -4.01
C CYS A 118 12.77 -2.51 -2.52
N LYS A 119 13.06 -1.51 -1.70
CA LYS A 119 12.59 -1.49 -0.30
C LYS A 119 11.24 -0.81 -0.25
N VAL A 120 10.22 -1.50 0.25
CA VAL A 120 8.86 -0.96 0.36
C VAL A 120 8.42 -0.98 1.82
N LEU A 121 7.98 0.16 2.32
CA LEU A 121 7.35 0.28 3.63
C LEU A 121 5.88 -0.10 3.50
N PHE A 122 5.43 -1.08 4.29
CA PHE A 122 4.03 -1.43 4.46
C PHE A 122 3.60 -1.16 5.90
N LYS A 123 2.47 -0.49 6.07
CA LYS A 123 1.79 -0.29 7.35
C LYS A 123 0.35 -0.77 7.25
N PHE A 124 -0.01 -1.72 8.08
CA PHE A 124 -1.37 -2.23 8.21
C PHE A 124 -1.96 -1.75 9.53
N TYR A 125 -3.17 -1.23 9.48
CA TYR A 125 -3.93 -0.80 10.65
C TYR A 125 -5.17 -1.67 10.79
N GLU A 126 -5.40 -2.15 12.01
CA GLU A 126 -6.68 -2.76 12.38
C GLU A 126 -7.76 -1.69 12.48
N ASP A 127 -9.00 -2.06 12.20
CA ASP A 127 -10.19 -1.30 12.54
C ASP A 127 -11.42 -2.17 12.78
#